data_AF-F0RHU3-F1
#
_entry.id   AF-F0RHU3-F1
#
_cell.length_a   1.000
_cell.length_b   1.000
_cell.length_c   1.000
_cell.angle_alpha   90.00
_cell.angle_beta   90.00
_cell.angle_gamma   90.00
#
_symmetry.space_group_name_H-M   'P 1'
#
loop_
_entity.id
_entity.type
_entity.pdbx_description
1 polymer ?
#
loop_
_entity_poly.entity_id
_entity_poly.type
_entity_poly.pdbx_seq_one_letter_code
_entity_poly.pdbx_strand_id
1 'polypeptide(L)'
;MKYWDVRMELIDHISNEVEALMKVGSSFTNAMQVVHIKFGNDLTIKRLNKENTGWDTFPSLYADSSGYKKLIEEKKQGLTKGFAKLQRKALKLFFTRAKSLMLYACVLITFLYTKEFFSAKAMHKTVLLLLMVMSLTPCLIALFNLKNTLKSLTINTSLLSSISGVSFINALLLGPKIFLDEGEQLSFTYIFIVFALLFPFFYTAIQLFVNQLKKYNSIHKKLA
;
A
#
# COMPACT_ATOMS: atom_id res chain seq x y z
N MET A 1 -4.30 11.14 13.70
CA MET A 1 -3.66 9.95 13.10
C MET A 1 -4.68 9.15 12.30
N LYS A 2 -4.53 8.87 10.99
CA LYS A 2 -5.62 8.27 10.16
C LYS A 2 -5.78 6.75 10.32
N TYR A 3 -4.69 6.04 10.59
CA TYR A 3 -4.63 4.58 10.52
C TYR A 3 -4.77 3.93 11.91
N TRP A 4 -5.72 2.99 12.04
CA TRP A 4 -6.05 2.33 13.31
C TRP A 4 -4.92 1.41 13.80
N ASP A 5 -4.27 0.68 12.90
CA ASP A 5 -3.13 -0.19 13.22
C ASP A 5 -1.97 0.62 13.83
N VAL A 6 -1.66 1.79 13.26
CA VAL A 6 -0.63 2.68 13.83
C VAL A 6 -1.06 3.28 15.17
N ARG A 7 -2.34 3.62 15.34
CA ARG A 7 -2.86 4.15 16.62
C ARG A 7 -2.75 3.13 17.74
N MET A 8 -3.13 1.88 17.50
CA MET A 8 -3.07 0.82 18.51
C MET A 8 -1.65 0.60 19.00
N GLU A 9 -0.70 0.53 18.07
CA GLU A 9 0.71 0.35 18.42
C GLU A 9 1.30 1.59 19.13
N LEU A 10 0.84 2.79 18.77
CA LEU A 10 1.22 4.00 19.50
C LEU A 10 0.71 3.96 20.95
N ILE A 11 -0.56 3.61 21.15
CA ILE A 11 -1.17 3.51 22.48
C ILE A 11 -0.44 2.48 23.32
N ASP A 12 -0.11 1.33 22.76
CA ASP A 12 0.66 0.29 23.44
C ASP A 12 2.05 0.80 23.88
N HIS A 13 2.78 1.46 22.98
CA HIS A 13 4.09 2.05 23.33
C HIS A 13 3.97 3.16 24.39
N ILE A 14 2.95 4.03 24.30
CA ILE A 14 2.72 5.07 25.31
C ILE A 14 2.37 4.44 26.66
N SER A 15 1.45 3.46 26.68
CA SER A 15 1.02 2.80 27.91
C SER A 15 2.19 2.12 28.61
N ASN A 16 2.98 1.33 27.88
CA ASN A 16 4.12 0.61 28.42
C ASN A 16 5.20 1.55 28.99
N GLU A 17 5.53 2.64 28.29
CA GLU A 17 6.51 3.62 28.77
C GLU A 17 6.01 4.41 29.98
N VAL A 18 4.74 4.81 29.99
CA VAL A 18 4.13 5.51 31.12
C VAL A 18 4.11 4.60 32.35
N GLU A 19 3.70 3.35 32.19
CA GLU A 19 3.72 2.35 33.27
C GLU A 19 5.13 2.13 33.80
N ALA A 20 6.13 2.03 32.92
CA ALA A 20 7.53 1.89 33.33
C ALA A 20 8.01 3.10 34.15
N LEU A 21 7.69 4.33 33.73
CA LEU A 21 8.05 5.55 34.45
C LEU A 21 7.31 5.68 35.79
N MET A 22 6.04 5.27 35.84
CA MET A 22 5.25 5.25 37.07
C MET A 22 5.79 4.23 38.08
N LYS A 23 6.28 3.07 37.62
CA LYS A 23 6.94 2.07 38.49
C LYS A 23 8.20 2.61 39.16
N VAL A 24 8.88 3.58 38.53
CA VAL A 24 10.08 4.24 39.08
C VAL A 24 9.71 5.51 39.89
N GLY A 25 8.42 5.74 40.16
CA GLY A 25 7.95 6.81 41.04
C GLY A 25 7.58 8.13 40.35
N SER A 26 7.54 8.18 39.01
CA SER A 26 7.06 9.38 38.30
C SER A 26 5.54 9.54 38.44
N SER A 27 5.08 10.79 38.60
CA SER A 27 3.64 11.08 38.49
C SER A 27 3.16 10.82 37.06
N PHE A 28 1.90 10.43 36.90
CA PHE A 28 1.29 10.17 35.59
C PHE A 28 1.46 11.35 34.62
N THR A 29 1.24 12.59 35.10
CA THR A 29 1.38 13.81 34.29
C THR A 29 2.81 13.99 33.79
N ASN A 30 3.81 13.79 34.65
CA ASN A 30 5.21 13.92 34.26
C ASN A 30 5.62 12.78 33.31
N ALA A 31 5.19 11.56 33.58
CA ALA A 31 5.44 10.42 32.69
C ALA A 31 4.87 10.67 31.29
N MET A 32 3.64 11.18 31.19
CA MET A 32 3.00 11.53 29.91
C MET A 32 3.76 12.63 29.15
N GLN A 33 4.24 13.67 29.84
CA GLN A 33 5.05 14.72 29.23
C GLN A 33 6.38 14.19 28.70
N VAL A 34 7.08 13.40 29.52
CA VAL A 34 8.36 12.77 29.14
C VAL A 34 8.18 11.90 27.90
N VAL A 35 7.12 11.09 27.86
CA VAL A 35 6.83 10.24 26.69
C VAL A 35 6.55 11.09 25.45
N HIS A 36 5.77 12.18 25.55
CA HIS A 36 5.51 13.07 24.40
C HIS A 36 6.78 13.72 23.86
N ILE A 37 7.69 14.16 24.75
CA ILE A 37 9.01 14.71 24.37
C ILE A 37 9.87 13.62 23.73
N LYS A 38 9.93 12.41 24.30
CA LYS A 38 10.68 11.26 23.74
C LYS A 38 10.22 10.91 22.32
N PHE A 39 8.92 11.04 22.05
CA PHE A 39 8.37 10.86 20.69
C PHE A 39 8.80 11.98 19.72
N GLY A 40 9.41 13.07 20.21
CA GLY A 40 9.88 14.21 19.43
C GLY A 40 8.83 15.31 19.24
N ASN A 41 7.79 15.36 20.09
CA ASN A 41 6.82 16.45 20.06
C ASN A 41 7.30 17.62 20.92
N ASP A 42 7.10 18.84 20.43
CA ASP A 42 7.20 20.04 21.25
C ASP A 42 5.98 20.15 22.20
N LEU A 43 6.22 20.64 23.42
CA LEU A 43 5.16 20.92 24.40
C LEU A 43 4.78 22.39 24.42
N THR A 44 5.30 23.24 23.54
CA THR A 44 5.05 24.69 23.59
C THR A 44 4.03 25.16 22.55
N ILE A 45 2.95 25.80 23.02
CA ILE A 45 1.98 26.49 22.15
C ILE A 45 2.28 27.99 22.21
N LYS A 46 2.45 28.62 21.05
CA LYS A 46 2.44 30.08 20.93
C LYS A 46 1.00 30.56 20.78
N ARG A 47 0.53 31.42 21.67
CA ARG A 47 -0.75 32.13 21.55
C ARG A 47 -0.50 33.63 21.63
N LEU A 48 -1.31 34.40 20.92
CA LEU A 48 -1.32 35.85 21.10
C LEU A 48 -1.75 36.15 22.54
N ASN A 49 -1.05 37.05 23.21
CA ASN A 49 -1.42 37.50 24.54
C ASN A 49 -2.79 38.20 24.49
N LYS A 50 -3.48 38.32 25.64
CA LYS A 50 -4.83 38.92 25.70
C LYS A 50 -4.89 40.35 25.16
N GLU A 51 -3.75 41.05 25.11
CA GLU A 51 -3.62 42.43 24.67
C GLU A 51 -3.23 42.56 23.19
N ASN A 52 -3.04 41.44 22.48
CA ASN A 52 -2.58 41.35 21.09
C ASN A 52 -1.24 42.06 20.81
N THR A 53 -0.41 42.28 21.84
CA THR A 53 0.89 42.97 21.77
C THR A 53 2.08 42.03 21.64
N GLY A 54 1.91 40.73 21.88
CA GLY A 54 3.00 39.74 21.84
C GLY A 54 2.54 38.29 21.78
N TRP A 55 3.49 37.39 21.52
CA TRP A 55 3.28 35.93 21.53
C TRP A 55 3.75 35.33 22.86
N ASP A 56 2.84 34.75 23.61
CA ASP A 56 3.15 34.01 24.84
C ASP A 56 3.25 32.51 24.54
N THR A 57 4.23 31.85 25.18
CA THR A 57 4.41 30.39 25.11
C THR A 57 3.81 29.69 26.32
N PHE A 58 2.94 28.71 26.08
CA PHE A 58 2.31 27.91 27.13
C PHE A 58 2.66 26.43 26.97
N PRO A 59 2.96 25.71 28.07
CA PRO A 59 3.14 24.26 28.03
C PRO A 59 1.79 23.56 27.78
N SER A 60 1.74 22.67 26.79
CA SER A 60 0.60 21.83 26.48
C SER A 60 1.05 20.52 25.84
N LEU A 61 0.48 19.42 26.33
CA LEU A 61 0.71 18.08 25.76
C LEU A 61 0.29 17.95 24.29
N TYR A 62 -0.65 18.80 23.88
CA TYR A 62 -1.26 18.79 22.55
C TYR A 62 -0.71 19.89 21.63
N ALA A 63 0.41 20.51 22.02
CA ALA A 63 1.00 21.60 21.27
C ALA A 63 1.49 21.17 19.88
N ASP A 64 2.10 19.99 19.83
CA ASP A 64 2.68 19.45 18.62
C ASP A 64 2.35 17.96 18.45
N SER A 65 2.37 17.52 17.19
CA SER A 65 2.22 16.12 16.79
C SER A 65 3.27 15.71 15.77
N SER A 66 4.35 16.48 15.60
CA SER A 66 5.40 16.23 14.62
C SER A 66 6.08 14.87 14.84
N GLY A 67 6.36 14.51 16.09
CA GLY A 67 6.89 13.21 16.49
C GLY A 67 5.98 12.06 16.06
N TYR A 68 4.68 12.19 16.32
CA TYR A 68 3.70 11.20 15.88
C TYR A 68 3.57 11.12 14.35
N LYS A 69 3.66 12.25 13.63
CA LYS A 69 3.67 12.27 12.16
C LYS A 69 4.91 11.58 11.60
N LYS A 70 6.08 11.81 12.20
CA LYS A 70 7.34 11.18 11.83
C LYS A 70 7.27 9.66 11.99
N LEU A 71 6.76 9.17 13.12
CA LEU A 71 6.54 7.74 13.35
C LEU A 71 5.64 7.09 12.29
N ILE A 72 4.55 7.76 11.90
CA ILE A 72 3.66 7.26 10.83
C ILE A 72 4.43 7.13 9.52
N GLU A 73 5.24 8.13 9.15
CA GLU A 73 5.99 8.10 7.90
C GLU A 73 7.09 7.04 7.92
N GLU A 74 7.82 6.91 9.03
CA GLU A 74 8.81 5.83 9.23
C GLU A 74 8.16 4.45 9.10
N LYS A 75 6.99 4.24 9.72
CA LYS A 75 6.22 2.99 9.57
C LYS A 75 5.76 2.75 8.15
N LYS A 76 5.29 3.80 7.46
CA LYS A 76 4.87 3.70 6.06
C LYS A 76 6.06 3.30 5.17
N GLN A 77 7.24 3.86 5.39
CA GLN A 77 8.46 3.47 4.69
C GLN A 77 8.87 2.02 5.02
N GLY A 78 8.84 1.65 6.30
CA GLY A 78 9.10 0.29 6.76
C GLY A 78 8.16 -0.74 6.15
N LEU A 79 6.86 -0.45 6.12
CA LEU A 79 5.84 -1.27 5.48
C LEU A 79 6.07 -1.37 3.98
N THR A 80 6.43 -0.28 3.30
CA THR A 80 6.72 -0.30 1.86
C THR A 80 7.90 -1.22 1.55
N LYS A 81 8.99 -1.13 2.32
CA LYS A 81 10.15 -2.04 2.21
C LYS A 81 9.75 -3.50 2.52
N GLY A 82 8.90 -3.72 3.53
CA GLY A 82 8.35 -5.03 3.87
C GLY A 82 7.48 -5.62 2.76
N PHE A 83 6.62 -4.80 2.15
CA PHE A 83 5.78 -5.19 1.02
C PHE A 83 6.60 -5.55 -0.21
N ALA A 84 7.66 -4.82 -0.52
CA ALA A 84 8.57 -5.19 -1.61
C ALA A 84 9.18 -6.59 -1.39
N LYS A 85 9.56 -6.93 -0.15
CA LYS A 85 10.02 -8.29 0.18
C LYS A 85 8.91 -9.34 0.03
N LEU A 86 7.69 -9.02 0.47
CA LEU A 86 6.52 -9.91 0.30
C LEU A 86 6.19 -10.13 -1.18
N GLN A 87 6.25 -9.09 -2.01
CA GLN A 87 6.03 -9.16 -3.45
C GLN A 87 7.07 -10.07 -4.11
N ARG A 88 8.36 -9.87 -3.80
CA ARG A 88 9.45 -10.74 -4.31
C ARG A 88 9.24 -12.20 -3.91
N LYS A 89 8.85 -12.46 -2.65
CA LYS A 89 8.54 -13.81 -2.17
C LYS A 89 7.35 -14.41 -2.90
N ALA A 90 6.28 -13.65 -3.10
CA ALA A 90 5.09 -14.10 -3.82
C ALA A 90 5.39 -14.41 -5.30
N LEU A 91 6.19 -13.56 -5.95
CA LEU A 91 6.64 -13.78 -7.32
C LEU A 91 7.52 -15.02 -7.44
N LYS A 92 8.48 -15.22 -6.53
CA LYS A 92 9.26 -16.46 -6.49
C LYS A 92 8.36 -17.68 -6.29
N LEU A 93 7.40 -17.59 -5.37
CA LEU A 93 6.44 -18.67 -5.12
C LEU A 93 5.57 -18.98 -6.35
N PHE A 94 5.15 -17.97 -7.10
CA PHE A 94 4.39 -18.14 -8.34
C PHE A 94 5.12 -19.04 -9.34
N PHE A 95 6.42 -18.82 -9.56
CA PHE A 95 7.23 -19.64 -10.47
C PHE A 95 7.67 -21.00 -9.92
N THR A 96 7.38 -21.30 -8.64
CA THR A 96 7.69 -22.61 -8.04
C THR A 96 6.45 -23.49 -7.84
N ARG A 97 5.25 -22.90 -7.80
CA ARG A 97 4.02 -23.64 -7.54
C ARG A 97 3.44 -24.20 -8.83
N ALA A 98 3.30 -25.52 -8.89
CA ALA A 98 2.74 -26.23 -10.04
C ALA A 98 1.38 -25.66 -10.50
N LYS A 99 0.46 -25.38 -9.57
CA LYS A 99 -0.85 -24.77 -9.90
C LYS A 99 -0.72 -23.40 -10.58
N SER A 100 0.21 -22.56 -10.12
CA SER A 100 0.44 -21.22 -10.68
C SER A 100 1.11 -21.30 -12.04
N LEU A 101 2.09 -22.20 -12.19
CA LEU A 101 2.74 -22.47 -13.47
C LEU A 101 1.78 -23.06 -14.51
N MET A 102 0.91 -23.99 -14.12
CA MET A 102 -0.10 -24.57 -15.00
C MET A 102 -1.07 -23.50 -15.49
N LEU A 103 -1.59 -22.66 -14.58
CA LEU A 103 -2.42 -21.52 -14.95
C LEU A 103 -1.69 -20.57 -15.91
N TYR A 104 -0.44 -20.26 -15.63
CA TYR A 104 0.38 -19.39 -16.46
C TYR A 104 0.58 -19.97 -17.87
N ALA A 105 0.93 -21.25 -17.95
CA ALA A 105 1.08 -21.96 -19.22
C ALA A 105 -0.24 -21.97 -20.02
N CYS A 106 -1.37 -22.28 -19.38
CA CYS A 106 -2.68 -22.23 -20.01
C CYS A 106 -2.96 -20.84 -20.59
N VAL A 107 -2.75 -19.78 -19.81
CA VAL A 107 -2.98 -18.40 -20.25
C VAL A 107 -2.09 -18.01 -21.43
N LEU A 108 -0.82 -18.39 -21.42
CA LEU A 108 0.09 -18.13 -22.55
C LEU A 108 -0.28 -18.93 -23.79
N ILE A 109 -0.66 -20.20 -23.65
CA ILE A 109 -1.11 -21.03 -24.78
C ILE A 109 -2.40 -20.45 -25.38
N THR A 110 -3.36 -20.03 -24.55
CA THR A 110 -4.58 -19.35 -25.01
C THR A 110 -4.25 -18.07 -25.76
N PHE A 111 -3.27 -17.29 -25.30
CA PHE A 111 -2.81 -16.12 -26.03
C PHE A 111 -2.23 -16.49 -27.41
N LEU A 112 -1.37 -17.51 -27.46
CA LEU A 112 -0.77 -17.97 -28.72
C LEU A 112 -1.81 -18.52 -29.70
N TYR A 113 -2.84 -19.20 -29.22
CA TYR A 113 -3.93 -19.70 -30.06
C TYR A 113 -4.78 -18.55 -30.61
N THR A 114 -5.10 -17.57 -29.76
CA THR A 114 -5.96 -16.46 -30.17
C THR A 114 -5.28 -15.53 -31.19
N LYS A 115 -3.94 -15.55 -31.31
CA LYS A 115 -3.19 -14.75 -32.29
C LYS A 115 -3.60 -15.04 -33.74
N GLU A 116 -4.03 -16.27 -34.04
CA GLU A 116 -4.45 -16.70 -35.39
C GLU A 116 -5.83 -16.15 -35.78
N PHE A 117 -6.64 -15.74 -34.79
CA PHE A 117 -8.02 -15.31 -35.00
C PHE A 117 -8.23 -13.80 -34.89
N PHE A 118 -7.32 -13.08 -34.22
CA PHE A 118 -7.45 -11.66 -33.94
C PHE A 118 -6.36 -10.82 -34.62
N SER A 119 -6.73 -9.64 -35.10
CA SER A 119 -5.75 -8.63 -35.55
C SER A 119 -4.90 -8.11 -34.40
N ALA A 120 -3.70 -7.60 -34.68
CA ALA A 120 -2.79 -7.06 -33.65
C ALA A 120 -3.45 -5.93 -32.85
N LYS A 121 -4.24 -5.07 -33.51
CA LYS A 121 -5.05 -4.03 -32.87
C LYS A 121 -6.09 -4.59 -31.89
N ALA A 122 -6.79 -5.66 -32.27
CA ALA A 122 -7.75 -6.31 -31.39
C ALA A 122 -7.04 -6.96 -30.19
N MET A 123 -5.95 -7.68 -30.43
CA MET A 123 -5.12 -8.28 -29.37
C MET A 123 -4.61 -7.26 -28.36
N HIS A 124 -4.06 -6.16 -28.85
CA HIS A 124 -3.58 -5.09 -27.99
C HIS A 124 -4.68 -4.56 -27.06
N LYS A 125 -5.87 -4.31 -27.60
CA LYS A 125 -7.03 -3.84 -26.80
C LYS A 125 -7.46 -4.90 -25.78
N THR A 126 -7.51 -6.17 -26.16
CA THR A 126 -7.88 -7.27 -25.27
C THR A 126 -6.89 -7.42 -24.12
N VAL A 127 -5.57 -7.41 -24.40
CA VAL A 127 -4.53 -7.46 -23.36
C VAL A 127 -4.59 -6.26 -22.44
N LEU A 128 -4.73 -5.06 -23.01
CA LEU A 128 -4.86 -3.82 -22.25
C LEU A 128 -6.05 -3.91 -21.29
N LEU A 129 -7.22 -4.33 -21.79
CA LEU A 129 -8.42 -4.50 -20.99
C LEU A 129 -8.22 -5.53 -19.88
N LEU A 130 -7.67 -6.70 -20.20
CA LEU A 130 -7.43 -7.78 -19.24
C LEU A 130 -6.51 -7.32 -18.10
N LEU A 131 -5.37 -6.70 -18.44
CA LEU A 131 -4.41 -6.22 -17.44
C LEU A 131 -5.00 -5.07 -16.62
N MET A 132 -5.80 -4.18 -17.23
CA MET A 132 -6.53 -3.13 -16.51
C MET A 132 -7.53 -3.73 -15.52
N VAL A 133 -8.32 -4.71 -15.93
CA VAL A 133 -9.26 -5.42 -15.04
C VAL A 133 -8.51 -6.07 -13.88
N MET A 134 -7.39 -6.75 -14.13
CA MET A 134 -6.56 -7.32 -13.07
C MET A 134 -6.04 -6.23 -12.11
N SER A 135 -5.55 -5.10 -12.62
CA SER A 135 -5.04 -4.00 -11.81
C SER A 135 -6.11 -3.33 -10.94
N LEU A 136 -7.36 -3.27 -11.42
CA LEU A 136 -8.49 -2.64 -10.76
C LEU A 136 -9.26 -3.60 -9.85
N THR A 137 -9.04 -4.91 -9.96
CA THR A 137 -9.70 -5.92 -9.12
C THR A 137 -9.52 -5.64 -7.62
N PRO A 138 -8.33 -5.29 -7.11
CA PRO A 138 -8.14 -4.88 -5.72
C PRO A 138 -8.95 -3.64 -5.34
N CYS A 139 -9.12 -2.66 -6.24
CA CYS A 139 -9.98 -1.50 -6.01
C CYS A 139 -11.44 -1.92 -5.84
N LEU A 140 -11.94 -2.79 -6.72
CA LEU A 140 -13.31 -3.29 -6.64
C LEU A 140 -13.55 -4.02 -5.32
N ILE A 141 -12.65 -4.92 -4.93
CA ILE A 141 -12.73 -5.63 -3.63
C ILE A 141 -12.64 -4.64 -2.45
N ALA A 142 -11.78 -3.63 -2.56
CA ALA A 142 -11.62 -2.58 -1.56
C ALA A 142 -12.90 -1.75 -1.37
N LEU A 143 -13.63 -1.44 -2.46
CA LEU A 143 -14.89 -0.71 -2.41
C LEU A 143 -15.94 -1.45 -1.57
N PHE A 144 -16.08 -2.76 -1.76
CA PHE A 144 -16.98 -3.58 -0.94
C PHE A 144 -16.54 -3.70 0.53
N ASN A 145 -15.30 -3.34 0.87
CA ASN A 145 -14.74 -3.42 2.22
C ASN A 145 -14.25 -2.05 2.73
N LEU A 146 -14.80 -0.94 2.24
CA LEU A 146 -14.33 0.44 2.47
C LEU A 146 -14.01 0.77 3.94
N LYS A 147 -14.91 0.37 4.86
CA LYS A 147 -14.76 0.63 6.31
C LYS A 147 -13.48 -0.01 6.89
N ASN A 148 -13.03 -1.12 6.32
CA ASN A 148 -11.90 -1.91 6.78
C ASN A 148 -10.61 -1.52 6.03
N THR A 149 -10.72 -1.34 4.72
CA THR A 149 -9.57 -1.09 3.82
C THR A 149 -8.89 0.24 4.11
N LEU A 150 -9.64 1.32 4.31
CA LEU A 150 -9.08 2.68 4.46
C LEU A 150 -8.54 2.97 5.87
N LYS A 151 -8.85 2.11 6.86
CA LYS A 151 -8.42 2.29 8.25
C LYS A 151 -7.10 1.59 8.57
N SER A 152 -6.65 0.63 7.76
CA SER A 152 -5.34 -0.01 7.96
C SER A 152 -4.30 0.56 7.00
N LEU A 153 -3.15 0.97 7.53
CA LEU A 153 -2.00 1.37 6.73
C LEU A 153 -1.51 0.19 5.88
N THR A 154 -1.49 -1.01 6.44
CA THR A 154 -1.04 -2.23 5.73
C THR A 154 -1.90 -2.56 4.52
N ILE A 155 -3.23 -2.54 4.66
CA ILE A 155 -4.14 -2.79 3.52
C ILE A 155 -3.99 -1.67 2.47
N ASN A 156 -3.92 -0.42 2.92
CA ASN A 156 -3.77 0.73 2.02
C ASN A 156 -2.46 0.64 1.20
N THR A 157 -1.34 0.28 1.83
CA THR A 157 -0.08 0.03 1.12
C THR A 157 -0.20 -1.12 0.12
N SER A 158 -0.89 -2.21 0.47
CA SER A 158 -1.13 -3.32 -0.46
C SER A 158 -1.98 -2.91 -1.66
N LEU A 159 -2.99 -2.06 -1.44
CA LEU A 159 -3.86 -1.54 -2.48
C LEU A 159 -3.05 -0.66 -3.44
N LEU A 160 -2.29 0.30 -2.91
CA LEU A 160 -1.42 1.17 -3.71
C LEU A 160 -0.40 0.37 -4.54
N SER A 161 0.23 -0.64 -3.95
CA SER A 161 1.15 -1.53 -4.66
C SER A 161 0.48 -2.35 -5.77
N SER A 162 -0.83 -2.59 -5.67
CA SER A 162 -1.56 -3.32 -6.71
C SER A 162 -1.97 -2.40 -7.85
N ILE A 163 -2.36 -1.16 -7.53
CA ILE A 163 -2.77 -0.14 -8.50
C ILE A 163 -1.57 0.42 -9.28
N SER A 164 -0.36 0.45 -8.70
CA SER A 164 0.85 0.86 -9.42
C SER A 164 1.12 0.03 -10.68
N GLY A 165 0.49 -1.14 -10.81
CA GLY A 165 0.44 -1.91 -12.04
C GLY A 165 -0.08 -1.13 -13.26
N VAL A 166 -1.04 -0.21 -13.08
CA VAL A 166 -1.57 0.65 -14.15
C VAL A 166 -0.44 1.48 -14.78
N SER A 167 0.52 1.96 -13.98
CA SER A 167 1.67 2.69 -14.50
C SER A 167 2.55 1.81 -15.40
N PHE A 168 2.73 0.52 -15.07
CA PHE A 168 3.46 -0.41 -15.94
C PHE A 168 2.70 -0.73 -17.24
N ILE A 169 1.37 -0.86 -17.18
CA ILE A 169 0.53 -1.00 -18.37
C ILE A 169 0.70 0.21 -19.28
N ASN A 170 0.60 1.42 -18.73
CA ASN A 170 0.76 2.65 -19.50
C ASN A 170 2.17 2.73 -20.11
N ALA A 171 3.21 2.46 -19.33
CA ALA A 171 4.60 2.53 -19.79
C ALA A 171 4.92 1.51 -20.89
N LEU A 172 4.40 0.28 -20.80
CA LEU A 172 4.77 -0.81 -21.70
C LEU A 172 3.81 -1.00 -22.87
N LEU A 173 2.54 -0.62 -22.76
CA LEU A 173 1.55 -0.81 -23.82
C LEU A 173 1.13 0.51 -24.50
N LEU A 174 1.07 1.62 -23.77
CA LEU A 174 0.68 2.92 -24.34
C LEU A 174 1.89 3.77 -24.73
N GLY A 175 2.95 3.78 -23.93
CA GLY A 175 4.17 4.55 -24.16
C GLY A 175 4.82 4.31 -25.53
N PRO A 176 5.05 3.05 -25.95
CA PRO A 176 5.70 2.77 -27.22
C PRO A 176 4.94 3.29 -28.44
N LYS A 177 3.61 3.46 -28.35
CA LYS A 177 2.80 4.00 -29.45
C LYS A 177 3.10 5.46 -29.76
N ILE A 178 3.70 6.20 -28.82
CA ILE A 178 4.10 7.60 -29.04
C ILE A 178 5.26 7.69 -30.03
N PHE A 179 6.05 6.61 -30.15
CA PHE A 179 7.22 6.52 -31.02
C PHE A 179 6.95 5.77 -32.33
N LEU A 180 5.72 5.28 -32.52
CA LEU A 180 5.30 4.62 -33.75
C LEU A 180 4.64 5.64 -34.66
N ASP A 181 4.88 5.51 -35.97
CA ASP A 181 4.25 6.37 -36.96
C ASP A 181 2.72 6.15 -37.00
N GLU A 182 1.97 7.15 -37.49
CA GLU A 182 0.51 7.05 -37.58
C GLU A 182 0.07 5.83 -38.40
N GLY A 183 -0.58 4.87 -37.74
CA GLY A 183 -1.08 3.65 -38.36
C GLY A 183 -0.22 2.41 -38.08
N GLU A 184 1.01 2.57 -37.58
CA GLU A 184 1.84 1.45 -37.16
C GLU A 184 1.27 0.77 -35.90
N GLN A 185 1.37 -0.56 -35.88
CA GLN A 185 0.83 -1.39 -34.81
C GLN A 185 1.95 -2.08 -34.06
N LEU A 186 1.76 -2.23 -32.74
CA LEU A 186 2.66 -3.04 -31.93
C LEU A 186 2.64 -4.48 -32.44
N SER A 187 3.82 -5.06 -32.62
CA SER A 187 3.94 -6.45 -33.06
C SER A 187 3.32 -7.41 -32.04
N PHE A 188 2.77 -8.52 -32.52
CA PHE A 188 2.22 -9.56 -31.63
C PHE A 188 3.28 -10.08 -30.65
N THR A 189 4.52 -10.23 -31.11
CA THR A 189 5.65 -10.67 -30.27
C THR A 189 5.88 -9.71 -29.12
N TYR A 190 5.85 -8.40 -29.37
CA TYR A 190 6.00 -7.40 -28.32
C TYR A 190 4.86 -7.50 -27.29
N ILE A 191 3.62 -7.55 -27.77
CA ILE A 191 2.43 -7.68 -26.91
C ILE A 191 2.52 -8.95 -26.05
N PHE A 192 2.93 -10.07 -26.64
CA PHE A 192 3.13 -11.33 -25.94
C PHE A 192 4.16 -11.24 -24.82
N ILE A 193 5.34 -10.68 -25.11
CA ILE A 193 6.41 -10.53 -24.11
C ILE A 193 5.94 -9.65 -22.96
N VAL A 194 5.31 -8.51 -23.25
CA VAL A 194 4.77 -7.62 -22.22
C VAL A 194 3.71 -8.33 -21.38
N PHE A 195 2.78 -9.05 -22.01
CA PHE A 195 1.75 -9.80 -21.30
C PHE A 195 2.34 -10.91 -20.42
N ALA A 196 3.26 -11.70 -20.96
CA ALA A 196 3.95 -12.77 -20.25
C ALA A 196 4.73 -12.23 -19.04
N LEU A 197 5.35 -11.07 -19.18
CA LEU A 197 6.06 -10.41 -18.10
C LEU A 197 5.10 -9.88 -17.03
N LEU A 198 4.03 -9.18 -17.42
CA LEU A 198 3.15 -8.46 -16.50
C LEU A 198 2.15 -9.36 -15.77
N PHE A 199 1.68 -10.44 -16.40
CA PHE A 199 0.65 -11.31 -15.82
C PHE A 199 1.03 -11.86 -14.43
N PRO A 200 2.24 -12.42 -14.20
CA PRO A 200 2.67 -12.86 -12.87
C PRO A 200 2.67 -11.73 -11.82
N PHE A 201 3.05 -10.51 -12.19
CA PHE A 201 3.04 -9.37 -11.27
C PHE A 201 1.62 -9.02 -10.83
N PHE A 202 0.68 -8.93 -11.77
CA PHE A 202 -0.72 -8.64 -11.45
C PHE A 202 -1.38 -9.74 -10.64
N TYR A 203 -1.17 -11.00 -11.03
CA TYR A 203 -1.70 -12.15 -10.30
C TYR A 203 -1.24 -12.14 -8.84
N THR A 204 0.07 -11.96 -8.62
CA THR A 204 0.64 -11.95 -7.26
C THR A 204 0.20 -10.74 -6.45
N ALA A 205 0.05 -9.57 -7.08
CA ALA A 205 -0.47 -8.37 -6.42
C ALA A 205 -1.90 -8.57 -5.90
N ILE A 206 -2.81 -9.11 -6.72
CA ILE A 206 -4.19 -9.43 -6.31
C ILE A 206 -4.18 -10.42 -5.14
N GLN A 207 -3.40 -11.50 -5.26
CA GLN A 207 -3.33 -12.53 -4.21
C GLN A 207 -2.81 -11.96 -2.89
N LEU A 208 -1.78 -11.11 -2.94
CA LEU A 208 -1.24 -10.44 -1.76
C LEU A 208 -2.28 -9.52 -1.11
N PHE A 209 -2.97 -8.71 -1.91
CA PHE A 209 -4.04 -7.84 -1.41
C PHE A 209 -5.14 -8.64 -0.69
N VAL A 210 -5.66 -9.69 -1.32
CA VAL A 210 -6.70 -10.54 -0.72
C VAL A 210 -6.19 -11.20 0.57
N ASN A 211 -4.95 -11.66 0.61
CA ASN A 211 -4.36 -12.24 1.81
C ASN A 211 -4.23 -11.23 2.95
N GLN A 212 -3.82 -9.99 2.67
CA GLN A 212 -3.73 -8.94 3.69
C GLN A 212 -5.12 -8.54 4.20
N LEU A 213 -6.11 -8.44 3.31
CA LEU A 213 -7.49 -8.17 3.69
C LEU A 213 -8.06 -9.28 4.60
N LYS A 214 -7.81 -10.55 4.26
CA LYS A 214 -8.21 -11.70 5.11
C LYS A 214 -7.51 -11.67 6.48
N LYS A 215 -6.20 -11.40 6.50
CA LYS A 215 -5.43 -11.28 7.74
C LYS A 215 -5.98 -10.17 8.63
N TYR A 216 -6.25 -9.00 8.06
CA TYR A 216 -6.85 -7.88 8.78
C TYR A 216 -8.24 -8.24 9.34
N ASN A 217 -9.12 -8.78 8.51
CA ASN A 217 -10.47 -9.17 8.94
C ASN A 217 -10.43 -10.22 10.06
N SER A 218 -9.46 -11.14 10.04
CA SER A 218 -9.26 -12.13 11.11
C SER A 218 -8.81 -11.48 12.42
N ILE A 219 -7.89 -10.51 12.37
CA ILE A 219 -7.44 -9.78 13.56
C ILE A 219 -8.57 -8.92 14.13
N HIS A 220 -9.27 -8.18 13.27
CA HIS A 220 -10.37 -7.31 13.70
C HIS A 220 -11.52 -8.11 14.34
N LYS A 221 -11.83 -9.31 13.84
CA LYS A 221 -12.83 -10.21 14.46
C LYS A 221 -12.41 -10.75 15.83
N LYS A 222 -11.12 -10.79 16.16
CA LYS A 222 -10.62 -11.26 17.47
C LYS A 222 -10.61 -10.15 18.53
N LEU A 223 -10.66 -8.89 18.09
CA LEU A 223 -10.57 -7.71 18.96
C LEU A 223 -11.92 -7.01 19.17
N ALA A 224 -12.96 -7.44 18.44
CA ALA A 224 -14.34 -6.99 18.58
C ALA A 224 -15.13 -8.06 19.32
#